data_AF-A0A2I0UVA2-F1
#
_entry.id   AF-A0A2I0UVA2-F1
#
_cell.length_a   1.000
_cell.length_b   1.000
_cell.length_c   1.000
_cell.angle_alpha   90.00
_cell.angle_beta   90.00
_cell.angle_gamma   90.00
#
_symmetry.space_group_name_H-M   'P 1'
#
loop_
_entity.id
_entity.type
_entity.pdbx_description
1 polymer ?
#
loop_
_entity_poly.entity_id
_entity_poly.type
_entity_poly.pdbx_seq_one_letter_code
_entity_poly.pdbx_strand_id
1 'polypeptide(L)'
;MEISIGGIIGLYGGMTCGILGWWLGRSKAKKNRGLDELHDYIWQKAKSYSWYVTLAAIYIFFTLIVFGIELNAAMVLGSILLVHLGSWGIIGGVLTINMFSPIPFQLSRVKLGIGIIAASILIFTSISIMTNNWLFLVFSILPNLIGLFTALIYTK
;
A
#
# COMPACT_ATOMS: atom_id res chain seq x y z
N MET A 1 -0.28 -30.82 -1.83
CA MET A 1 -0.16 -29.35 -1.76
C MET A 1 1.32 -29.05 -1.68
N GLU A 2 1.95 -28.71 -2.81
CA GLU A 2 3.36 -28.34 -2.80
C GLU A 2 3.52 -27.00 -2.09
N ILE A 3 4.39 -26.99 -1.09
CA ILE A 3 4.67 -25.78 -0.32
C ILE A 3 5.50 -24.86 -1.21
N SER A 4 4.93 -23.72 -1.61
CA SER A 4 5.68 -22.68 -2.33
C SER A 4 6.64 -22.01 -1.35
N ILE A 5 7.91 -22.43 -1.41
CA ILE A 5 9.01 -21.87 -0.60
C ILE A 5 9.10 -20.36 -0.80
N GLY A 6 8.97 -19.89 -2.05
CA GLY A 6 8.94 -18.46 -2.36
C GLY A 6 7.76 -17.72 -1.71
N GLY A 7 6.58 -18.34 -1.67
CA GLY A 7 5.41 -17.78 -0.99
C GLY A 7 5.61 -17.66 0.53
N ILE A 8 6.22 -18.66 1.16
CA ILE A 8 6.56 -18.64 2.59
C ILE A 8 7.59 -17.55 2.88
N ILE A 9 8.66 -17.47 2.08
CA ILE A 9 9.68 -16.43 2.23
C ILE A 9 9.06 -15.04 2.08
N GLY A 10 8.17 -14.86 1.09
CA GLY A 10 7.46 -13.60 0.89
C GLY A 10 6.59 -13.22 2.09
N LEU A 11 5.80 -14.17 2.62
CA LEU A 11 4.91 -13.93 3.75
C LEU A 11 5.67 -13.59 5.03
N TYR A 12 6.57 -14.48 5.46
CA TYR A 12 7.28 -14.30 6.73
C TYR A 12 8.41 -13.28 6.61
N GLY A 13 9.09 -13.20 5.48
CA GLY A 13 10.07 -12.14 5.20
C GLY A 13 9.42 -10.76 5.14
N GLY A 14 8.24 -10.64 4.53
CA GLY A 14 7.46 -9.41 4.54
C GLY A 14 7.03 -9.02 5.97
N MET A 15 6.55 -9.99 6.76
CA MET A 15 6.18 -9.78 8.16
C MET A 15 7.36 -9.31 9.00
N THR A 16 8.52 -9.96 8.92
CA THR A 16 9.71 -9.59 9.71
C THR A 16 10.22 -8.21 9.32
N CYS A 17 10.35 -7.91 8.01
CA CYS A 17 10.71 -6.57 7.53
C CYS A 17 9.71 -5.50 7.99
N GLY A 18 8.40 -5.81 7.96
CA GLY A 18 7.36 -4.90 8.44
C GLY A 18 7.48 -4.59 9.93
N ILE A 19 7.68 -5.62 10.77
CA ILE A 19 7.86 -5.46 12.22
C ILE A 19 9.14 -4.68 12.52
N LEU A 20 10.26 -5.01 11.86
CA LEU A 20 11.53 -4.32 12.03
C LEU A 20 11.42 -2.85 11.61
N GLY A 21 10.84 -2.57 10.44
CA GLY A 21 10.60 -1.20 9.97
C GLY A 21 9.73 -0.41 10.93
N TRP A 22 8.65 -1.00 11.45
CA TRP A 22 7.78 -0.37 12.44
C TRP A 22 8.51 -0.08 13.76
N TRP A 23 9.29 -1.05 14.26
CA TRP A 23 10.04 -0.89 15.51
C TRP A 23 11.13 0.18 15.40
N LEU A 24 11.92 0.16 14.31
CA LEU A 24 12.94 1.17 14.04
C LEU A 24 12.32 2.57 13.84
N GLY A 25 11.19 2.64 13.13
CA GLY A 25 10.42 3.88 12.94
C GLY A 25 9.95 4.47 14.26
N ARG A 26 9.33 3.67 15.13
CA ARG A 26 8.88 4.09 16.47
C ARG A 26 10.04 4.50 17.37
N SER A 27 11.15 3.76 17.33
CA SER A 27 12.37 4.08 18.11
C SER A 27 12.92 5.45 17.71
N LYS A 28 12.99 5.74 16.40
CA LYS A 28 13.43 7.05 15.89
C LYS A 28 12.44 8.16 16.20
N ALA A 29 11.14 7.91 16.04
CA ALA A 29 10.09 8.88 16.36
C ALA A 29 10.12 9.26 17.86
N LYS A 30 10.33 8.29 18.76
CA LYS A 30 10.46 8.54 20.20
C LYS A 30 11.65 9.43 20.52
N LYS A 31 12.81 9.19 19.91
CA LYS A 31 14.02 10.01 20.09
C LYS A 31 13.81 11.46 19.65
N ASN A 32 12.99 11.68 18.62
CA ASN A 32 12.69 13.01 18.08
C ASN A 32 11.40 13.62 18.65
N ARG A 33 10.81 13.06 19.72
CA ARG A 33 9.54 13.51 20.32
C ARG A 33 8.35 13.53 19.33
N GLY A 34 8.41 12.74 18.26
CA GLY A 34 7.36 12.63 17.24
C GLY A 34 6.26 11.63 17.57
N LEU A 35 6.13 11.22 18.85
CA LEU A 35 5.06 10.39 19.37
C LEU A 35 4.15 11.26 20.24
N ASP A 36 3.50 12.22 19.61
CA ASP A 36 2.60 13.19 20.24
C ASP A 36 1.12 12.80 20.03
N GLU A 37 0.21 13.62 20.57
CA GLU A 37 -1.23 13.42 20.43
C GLU A 37 -1.69 13.47 18.97
N LEU A 38 -1.03 14.30 18.14
CA LEU A 38 -1.30 14.40 16.72
C LEU A 38 -0.94 13.11 15.99
N HIS A 39 0.23 12.52 16.28
CA HIS A 39 0.61 11.20 15.79
C HIS A 39 -0.46 10.17 16.13
N ASP A 40 -0.89 10.09 17.39
CA ASP A 40 -1.86 9.09 17.82
C ASP A 40 -3.24 9.31 17.17
N TYR A 41 -3.67 10.56 17.02
CA TYR A 41 -4.87 10.92 16.26
C TYR A 41 -4.77 10.46 14.80
N ILE A 42 -3.67 10.76 14.11
CA ILE A 42 -3.44 10.39 12.71
C ILE A 42 -3.54 8.86 12.54
N TRP A 43 -2.80 8.10 13.34
CA TRP A 43 -2.72 6.65 13.16
C TRP A 43 -3.99 5.92 13.60
N GLN A 44 -4.74 6.43 14.59
CA GLN A 44 -6.07 5.95 14.92
C GLN A 44 -7.07 6.23 13.79
N LYS A 45 -7.04 7.44 13.23
CA LYS A 45 -7.93 7.83 12.14
C LYS A 45 -7.63 7.03 10.86
N ALA A 46 -6.35 6.85 10.53
CA ALA A 46 -5.92 6.01 9.42
C ALA A 46 -6.41 4.57 9.57
N LYS A 47 -6.27 3.98 10.77
CA LYS A 47 -6.77 2.62 11.07
C LYS A 47 -8.29 2.53 10.85
N SER A 48 -9.05 3.54 11.27
CA SER A 48 -10.50 3.59 11.03
C SER A 48 -10.82 3.65 9.54
N TYR A 49 -10.10 4.46 8.76
CA TYR A 49 -10.33 4.52 7.32
C TYR A 49 -9.98 3.21 6.60
N SER A 50 -8.90 2.53 7.01
CA SER A 50 -8.51 1.24 6.46
C SER A 50 -9.57 0.17 6.60
N TRP A 51 -10.39 0.20 7.65
CA TRP A 51 -11.51 -0.72 7.79
C TRP A 51 -12.55 -0.59 6.67
N TYR A 52 -12.83 0.63 6.19
CA TYR A 52 -13.74 0.82 5.05
C TYR A 52 -13.14 0.24 3.76
N VAL A 53 -11.83 0.41 3.55
CA VAL A 53 -11.12 -0.15 2.39
C VAL A 53 -11.11 -1.68 2.45
N THR A 54 -10.83 -2.24 3.63
CA THR A 54 -10.87 -3.69 3.87
C THR A 54 -12.27 -4.25 3.65
N LEU A 55 -13.31 -3.57 4.14
CA LEU A 55 -14.69 -3.99 3.93
C LEU A 55 -15.05 -4.02 2.44
N ALA A 56 -14.65 -3.00 1.67
CA ALA A 56 -14.83 -2.98 0.23
C ALA A 56 -14.14 -4.17 -0.46
N ALA A 57 -12.89 -4.49 -0.08
CA ALA A 57 -12.17 -5.65 -0.61
C ALA A 57 -12.87 -6.98 -0.28
N ILE A 58 -13.40 -7.13 0.94
CA ILE A 58 -14.17 -8.32 1.34
C ILE A 58 -15.41 -8.48 0.45
N TYR A 59 -16.17 -7.41 0.21
CA TYR A 59 -17.34 -7.47 -0.67
C TYR A 59 -16.98 -7.81 -2.12
N ILE A 60 -15.83 -7.32 -2.62
CA ILE A 60 -15.33 -7.71 -3.95
C ILE A 60 -15.04 -9.21 -3.99
N PHE A 61 -14.27 -9.75 -3.03
CA PHE A 61 -13.99 -11.19 -3.00
C PHE A 61 -15.26 -12.03 -2.86
N PHE A 62 -16.20 -11.59 -2.03
CA PHE A 62 -17.48 -12.27 -1.88
C PHE A 62 -18.28 -12.29 -3.19
N THR A 63 -18.28 -11.17 -3.91
CA THR A 63 -18.93 -11.07 -5.23
C THR A 63 -18.31 -12.02 -6.25
N LEU A 64 -16.96 -12.12 -6.28
CA LEU A 64 -16.28 -13.07 -7.16
C LEU A 64 -16.68 -14.52 -6.87
N ILE A 65 -16.81 -14.89 -5.60
CA ILE A 65 -17.27 -16.22 -5.19
C ILE A 65 -18.72 -16.46 -5.65
N VAL A 66 -19.61 -15.48 -5.50
CA VAL A 66 -21.01 -15.57 -5.98
C VAL A 66 -21.08 -15.77 -7.50
N PHE A 67 -20.13 -15.19 -8.26
CA PHE A 67 -20.00 -15.41 -9.70
C PHE A 67 -19.30 -16.73 -10.08
N GLY A 68 -19.01 -17.61 -9.10
CA GLY A 68 -18.42 -18.92 -9.34
C GLY A 68 -16.91 -18.91 -9.56
N ILE A 69 -16.21 -17.82 -9.22
CA ILE A 69 -14.75 -17.76 -9.31
C ILE A 69 -14.15 -18.48 -8.08
N GLU A 70 -13.38 -19.52 -8.34
CA GLU A 70 -12.66 -20.25 -7.29
C GLU A 70 -11.49 -19.41 -6.78
N LEU A 71 -11.55 -19.01 -5.50
CA LEU A 71 -10.50 -18.27 -4.83
C LEU A 71 -9.80 -19.13 -3.79
N ASN A 72 -8.47 -19.16 -3.83
CA ASN A 72 -7.68 -19.83 -2.80
C ASN A 72 -7.67 -19.01 -1.50
N ALA A 73 -7.91 -19.65 -0.36
CA ALA A 73 -7.90 -19.01 0.95
C ALA A 73 -6.60 -18.23 1.26
N ALA A 74 -5.44 -18.77 0.89
CA ALA A 74 -4.15 -18.09 1.08
C ALA A 74 -4.06 -16.81 0.24
N MET A 75 -4.58 -16.82 -0.99
CA MET A 75 -4.65 -15.62 -1.83
C MET A 75 -5.56 -14.57 -1.21
N VAL A 76 -6.77 -14.96 -0.80
CA VAL A 76 -7.75 -14.04 -0.20
C VAL A 76 -7.21 -13.42 1.09
N LEU A 77 -6.64 -14.23 1.99
CA LEU A 77 -6.05 -13.75 3.24
C LEU A 77 -4.87 -12.81 2.98
N GLY A 78 -3.97 -13.18 2.07
CA GLY A 78 -2.82 -12.35 1.70
C GLY A 78 -3.26 -11.00 1.11
N SER A 79 -4.25 -11.01 0.22
CA SER A 79 -4.80 -9.79 -0.35
C SER A 79 -5.51 -8.91 0.67
N ILE A 80 -6.31 -9.49 1.57
CA ILE A 80 -6.99 -8.73 2.64
C ILE A 80 -5.96 -8.08 3.57
N LEU A 81 -4.92 -8.81 3.98
CA LEU A 81 -3.80 -8.29 4.79
C LEU A 81 -3.09 -7.14 4.08
N LEU A 82 -2.76 -7.32 2.79
CA LEU A 82 -2.10 -6.30 1.99
C LEU A 82 -2.96 -5.04 1.87
N VAL A 83 -4.26 -5.18 1.59
CA VAL A 83 -5.19 -4.04 1.51
C VAL A 83 -5.31 -3.33 2.85
N HIS A 84 -5.45 -4.08 3.95
CA HIS A 84 -5.60 -3.48 5.28
C HIS A 84 -4.35 -2.73 5.72
N LEU A 85 -3.19 -3.40 5.74
CA LEU A 85 -1.94 -2.80 6.19
C LEU A 85 -1.43 -1.73 5.20
N GLY A 86 -1.58 -1.98 3.90
CA GLY A 86 -1.19 -1.05 2.84
C GLY A 86 -2.01 0.24 2.89
N SER A 87 -3.34 0.13 2.99
CA SER A 87 -4.20 1.32 3.16
C SER A 87 -3.89 2.06 4.45
N TRP A 88 -3.62 1.34 5.56
CA TRP A 88 -3.30 1.98 6.84
C TRP A 88 -2.03 2.80 6.77
N GLY A 89 -0.97 2.24 6.18
CA GLY A 89 0.28 2.94 5.94
C GLY A 89 0.12 4.14 5.01
N ILE A 90 -0.57 3.97 3.88
CA ILE A 90 -0.78 5.05 2.89
C ILE A 90 -1.60 6.19 3.50
N ILE A 91 -2.73 5.88 4.14
CA ILE A 91 -3.61 6.90 4.73
C ILE A 91 -2.91 7.60 5.89
N GLY A 92 -2.17 6.87 6.74
CA GLY A 92 -1.37 7.45 7.81
C GLY A 92 -0.31 8.41 7.27
N GLY A 93 0.39 8.02 6.19
CA GLY A 93 1.34 8.88 5.50
C GLY A 93 0.69 10.14 4.90
N VAL A 94 -0.45 9.98 4.21
CA VAL A 94 -1.21 11.10 3.62
C VAL A 94 -1.65 12.08 4.70
N LEU A 95 -2.24 11.59 5.80
CA LEU A 95 -2.70 12.43 6.91
C LEU A 95 -1.53 13.14 7.59
N THR A 96 -0.40 12.45 7.77
CA THR A 96 0.83 13.06 8.29
C THR A 96 1.27 14.22 7.39
N ILE A 97 1.44 13.97 6.09
CA ILE A 97 1.88 15.03 5.17
C ILE A 97 0.91 16.20 5.15
N ASN A 98 -0.40 15.93 5.10
CA ASN A 98 -1.42 16.98 5.05
C ASN A 98 -1.42 17.83 6.33
N MET A 99 -1.37 17.20 7.50
CA MET A 99 -1.45 17.91 8.79
C MET A 99 -0.17 18.68 9.14
N PHE A 100 0.98 18.26 8.62
CA PHE A 100 2.25 18.99 8.78
C PHE A 100 2.57 19.94 7.61
N SER A 101 1.80 19.91 6.51
CA SER A 101 2.03 20.78 5.36
C SER A 101 1.40 22.16 5.58
N PRO A 102 2.14 23.26 5.36
CA PRO A 102 1.57 24.60 5.40
C PRO A 102 0.67 24.91 4.19
N ILE A 103 0.66 24.03 3.18
CA ILE A 103 -0.09 24.21 1.92
C ILE A 103 -1.18 23.14 1.83
N PRO A 104 -2.42 23.51 1.50
CA PRO A 104 -3.52 22.56 1.40
C PRO A 104 -3.34 21.57 0.23
N PHE A 105 -3.96 20.40 0.39
CA PHE A 105 -3.94 19.30 -0.55
C PHE A 105 -4.43 19.70 -1.95
N GLN A 106 -3.61 19.48 -2.99
CA GLN A 106 -3.93 19.83 -4.38
C GLN A 106 -4.46 18.61 -5.15
N LEU A 107 -5.78 18.59 -5.39
CA LEU A 107 -6.47 17.50 -6.10
C LEU A 107 -5.90 17.24 -7.51
N SER A 108 -5.39 18.26 -8.20
CA SER A 108 -4.78 18.13 -9.53
C SER A 108 -3.54 17.24 -9.54
N ARG A 109 -2.68 17.33 -8.52
CA ARG A 109 -1.46 16.52 -8.41
C ARG A 109 -1.77 15.08 -8.04
N VAL A 110 -2.79 14.87 -7.22
CA VAL A 110 -3.26 13.54 -6.84
C VAL A 110 -3.79 12.80 -8.07
N LYS A 111 -4.59 13.49 -8.90
CA LYS A 111 -5.03 12.95 -10.19
C LYS A 111 -3.84 12.60 -11.08
N LEU A 112 -2.81 13.44 -11.13
CA LEU A 112 -1.59 13.20 -11.91
C LEU A 112 -0.82 11.98 -11.38
N GLY A 113 -0.57 11.90 -10.07
CA GLY A 113 0.13 10.79 -9.46
C GLY A 113 -0.61 9.45 -9.59
N ILE A 114 -1.93 9.45 -9.44
CA ILE A 114 -2.78 8.28 -9.73
C ILE A 114 -2.68 7.91 -11.22
N GLY A 115 -2.67 8.90 -12.12
CA GLY A 115 -2.47 8.69 -13.55
C GLY A 115 -1.14 8.02 -13.87
N ILE A 116 -0.05 8.45 -13.24
CA ILE A 116 1.28 7.83 -13.38
C ILE A 116 1.23 6.37 -12.92
N ILE A 117 0.66 6.09 -11.74
CA ILE A 117 0.56 4.73 -11.19
C ILE A 117 -0.30 3.82 -12.08
N ALA A 118 -1.44 4.33 -12.58
CA ALA A 118 -2.31 3.56 -13.46
C ALA A 118 -1.60 3.24 -14.79
N ALA A 119 -0.96 4.23 -15.38
CA ALA A 119 -0.24 4.07 -16.64
C ALA A 119 0.95 3.09 -16.50
N SER A 120 1.75 3.21 -15.44
CA SER A 120 2.87 2.29 -15.20
C SER A 120 2.38 0.86 -15.00
N ILE A 121 1.38 0.62 -14.17
CA ILE A 121 0.85 -0.73 -13.94
C ILE A 121 0.37 -1.33 -15.27
N LEU A 122 -0.38 -0.58 -16.07
CA LEU A 122 -0.87 -1.08 -17.37
C LEU A 122 0.27 -1.40 -18.35
N ILE A 123 1.24 -0.50 -18.50
CA ILE A 123 2.36 -0.67 -19.43
C ILE A 123 3.24 -1.86 -19.00
N PHE A 124 3.68 -1.88 -17.75
CA PHE A 124 4.60 -2.91 -17.27
C PHE A 124 3.92 -4.29 -17.18
N THR A 125 2.62 -4.35 -16.88
CA THR A 125 1.86 -5.62 -16.94
C THR A 125 1.77 -6.12 -18.38
N SER A 126 1.47 -5.24 -19.33
CA SER A 126 1.40 -5.60 -20.76
C SER A 126 2.74 -6.15 -21.25
N ILE A 127 3.85 -5.49 -20.94
CA ILE A 127 5.20 -5.94 -21.30
C ILE A 127 5.53 -7.27 -20.60
N SER A 128 5.19 -7.42 -19.31
CA SER A 128 5.41 -8.65 -18.56
C SER A 128 4.70 -9.85 -19.20
N ILE A 129 3.48 -9.66 -19.69
CA ILE A 129 2.70 -10.70 -20.38
C ILE A 129 3.34 -11.02 -21.74
N MET A 130 3.66 -10.01 -22.54
CA MET A 130 4.25 -10.21 -23.89
C MET A 130 5.61 -10.90 -23.86
N THR A 131 6.41 -10.62 -22.83
CA THR A 131 7.78 -11.16 -22.68
C THR A 131 7.86 -12.38 -21.78
N ASN A 132 6.75 -12.75 -21.13
CA ASN A 132 6.68 -13.77 -20.07
C ASN A 132 7.76 -13.59 -18.97
N ASN A 133 8.12 -12.34 -18.67
CA ASN A 133 9.15 -12.00 -17.71
C ASN A 133 8.58 -11.12 -16.58
N TRP A 134 8.47 -11.71 -15.39
CA TRP A 134 7.90 -11.06 -14.21
C TRP A 134 8.75 -9.89 -13.68
N LEU A 135 10.03 -9.78 -14.06
CA LEU A 135 10.91 -8.67 -13.62
C LEU A 135 10.38 -7.31 -14.06
N PHE A 136 9.62 -7.23 -15.15
CA PHE A 136 8.97 -5.98 -15.57
C PHE A 136 7.98 -5.44 -14.53
N LEU A 137 7.32 -6.32 -13.77
CA LEU A 137 6.45 -5.90 -12.67
C LEU A 137 7.26 -5.25 -11.53
N VAL A 138 8.49 -5.73 -11.28
CA VAL A 138 9.40 -5.11 -10.30
C VAL A 138 9.83 -3.72 -10.77
N PHE A 139 10.11 -3.55 -12.08
CA PHE A 139 10.45 -2.23 -12.62
C PHE A 139 9.31 -1.22 -12.51
N SER A 140 8.05 -1.66 -12.43
CA SER A 140 6.91 -0.77 -12.20
C SER A 140 6.95 -0.06 -10.83
N ILE A 141 7.71 -0.59 -9.86
CA ILE A 141 7.85 0.01 -8.53
C ILE A 141 8.41 1.44 -8.60
N LEU A 142 9.41 1.68 -9.46
CA LEU A 142 10.03 3.00 -9.62
C LEU A 142 9.03 4.10 -10.05
N PRO A 143 8.31 3.96 -11.19
CA PRO A 143 7.31 4.94 -11.58
C PRO A 143 6.13 4.98 -10.61
N ASN A 144 5.79 3.87 -9.93
CA ASN A 144 4.76 3.89 -8.88
C ASN A 144 5.18 4.74 -7.68
N LEU A 145 6.45 4.67 -7.27
CA LEU A 145 7.01 5.55 -6.25
C LEU A 145 7.00 7.01 -6.71
N ILE A 146 7.35 7.28 -7.97
CA ILE A 146 7.28 8.63 -8.53
C ILE A 146 5.84 9.16 -8.53
N GLY A 147 4.86 8.35 -8.96
CA GLY A 147 3.45 8.72 -8.92
C GLY A 147 2.96 8.97 -7.49
N LEU A 148 3.38 8.14 -6.54
CA LEU A 148 3.10 8.31 -5.11
C LEU A 148 3.72 9.61 -4.57
N PHE A 149 4.99 9.88 -4.85
CA PHE A 149 5.65 11.12 -4.46
C PHE A 149 5.01 12.33 -5.13
N THR A 150 4.59 12.24 -6.39
CA THR A 150 3.92 13.36 -7.06
C THR A 150 2.55 13.63 -6.47
N ALA A 151 1.84 12.59 -6.03
CA ALA A 151 0.55 12.72 -5.34
C ALA A 151 0.69 13.26 -3.91
N LEU A 152 1.79 12.95 -3.22
CA LEU A 152 1.93 13.15 -1.77
C LEU A 152 2.97 14.21 -1.37
N ILE A 153 4.10 14.32 -2.06
CA ILE A 153 5.24 15.15 -1.68
C ILE A 153 5.38 16.34 -2.62
N TYR A 154 5.49 17.51 -2.01
CA TYR A 154 5.88 18.75 -2.68
C TYR A 154 7.41 18.86 -2.67
N THR A 155 8.06 18.80 -3.84
CA THR A 155 9.37 19.43 -4.05
C THR A 155 9.13 20.88 -4.45
N LYS A 156 9.72 21.79 -3.67
CA LYS A 156 9.77 23.22 -3.96
C LYS A 156 10.61 23.48 -5.20
#